data_AF-A0A839LS01-F1
#
_entry.id   AF-A0A839LS01-F1
#
_cell.length_a   1.000
_cell.length_b   1.000
_cell.length_c   1.000
_cell.angle_alpha   90.00
_cell.angle_beta   90.00
_cell.angle_gamma   90.00
#
_symmetry.space_group_name_H-M   'P 1'
#
loop_
_entity.id
_entity.type
_entity.pdbx_description
1 polymer ?
#
loop_
_entity_poly.entity_id
_entity_poly.type
_entity_poly.pdbx_seq_one_letter_code
_entity_poly.pdbx_strand_id
1 'polypeptide(L)'
;APLSVHVDRGKLLQVLRNLLSNAYKYSPDGGSVWVRLRCLREDGQAPRLLIEVEDQGMGMSEEALARVTERFYRVDKSGHIPGTGLGMSIVKEIVELMSGELRLR
;
A
#
# COMPACT_ATOMS: atom_id res chain seq x y z
N ALA A 1 -15.12 -18.10 6.10
CA ALA A 1 -14.18 -18.43 7.19
C ALA A 1 -13.16 -17.30 7.31
N PRO A 2 -12.63 -16.99 8.50
CA PRO A 2 -11.59 -15.96 8.66
C PRO A 2 -10.30 -16.36 7.93
N LEU A 3 -9.61 -15.38 7.35
CA LEU A 3 -8.28 -15.56 6.76
C LEU A 3 -7.20 -15.36 7.84
N SER A 4 -6.18 -16.22 7.85
CA SER A 4 -5.05 -16.16 8.78
C SER A 4 -3.74 -16.18 8.01
N VAL A 5 -2.73 -15.46 8.51
CA VAL A 5 -1.39 -15.40 7.91
C VAL A 5 -0.34 -15.26 9.02
N HIS A 6 0.82 -15.90 8.84
CA HIS A 6 1.96 -15.74 9.74
C HIS A 6 2.82 -14.56 9.29
N VAL A 7 2.76 -13.46 10.05
CA VAL A 7 3.48 -12.21 9.79
C VAL A 7 3.85 -11.53 11.10
N ASP A 8 4.77 -10.58 11.05
CA ASP A 8 4.91 -9.60 12.12
C ASP A 8 3.69 -8.67 12.14
N ARG A 9 2.88 -8.78 13.19
CA ARG A 9 1.65 -8.00 13.37
C ARG A 9 1.91 -6.49 13.39
N GLY A 10 2.99 -6.05 14.03
CA GLY A 10 3.32 -4.63 14.15
C GLY A 10 3.72 -4.04 12.80
N LYS A 11 4.52 -4.78 12.03
CA LYS A 11 4.94 -4.40 10.68
C LYS A 11 3.77 -4.40 9.69
N LEU A 12 2.89 -5.41 9.73
CA LEU A 12 1.68 -5.41 8.90
C LEU A 12 0.76 -4.23 9.24
N LEU A 13 0.55 -3.92 10.52
CA LEU A 13 -0.22 -2.73 10.92
C LEU A 13 0.42 -1.43 10.42
N GLN A 14 1.75 -1.34 10.40
CA GLN A 14 2.46 -0.18 9.85
C GLN A 14 2.25 -0.07 8.33
N VAL A 15 2.27 -1.18 7.59
CA VAL A 15 1.93 -1.19 6.15
C VAL A 15 0.52 -0.66 5.93
N LEU A 16 -0.47 -1.24 6.63
CA LEU A 16 -1.88 -0.86 6.48
C LEU A 16 -2.12 0.61 6.84
N ARG A 17 -1.52 1.11 7.93
CA ARG A 17 -1.63 2.51 8.31
C ARG A 17 -1.08 3.45 7.24
N ASN A 18 0.05 3.11 6.62
CA ASN A 18 0.62 3.93 5.55
C ASN A 18 -0.26 3.93 4.30
N LEU A 19 -0.73 2.76 3.86
CA LEU A 19 -1.61 2.65 2.70
C LEU A 19 -2.94 3.38 2.91
N LEU A 20 -3.63 3.11 4.02
CA LEU A 20 -4.93 3.73 4.32
C LEU A 20 -4.82 5.24 4.58
N SER A 21 -3.75 5.69 5.25
CA SER A 21 -3.51 7.12 5.42
C SER A 21 -3.29 7.80 4.07
N ASN A 22 -2.53 7.20 3.16
CA ASN A 22 -2.33 7.75 1.83
C ASN A 22 -3.65 7.77 1.03
N ALA A 23 -4.36 6.66 0.97
CA ALA A 23 -5.67 6.57 0.31
C ALA A 23 -6.62 7.68 0.78
N TYR A 24 -6.72 7.90 2.09
CA TYR A 24 -7.55 8.97 2.67
C TYR A 24 -7.06 10.37 2.29
N LYS A 25 -5.75 10.65 2.40
CA LYS A 25 -5.18 11.97 2.11
C LYS A 25 -5.29 12.36 0.64
N TYR A 26 -5.20 11.39 -0.26
CA TYR A 26 -5.18 11.61 -1.72
C TYR A 26 -6.55 11.42 -2.38
N SER A 27 -7.59 11.02 -1.62
CA SER A 27 -8.99 10.97 -2.05
C SER A 27 -9.78 12.20 -1.56
N PRO A 28 -9.77 13.33 -2.29
CA PRO A 28 -10.59 14.49 -1.94
C PRO A 28 -12.08 14.15 -2.01
N ASP A 29 -12.91 15.00 -1.38
CA ASP A 29 -14.38 14.97 -1.46
C ASP A 29 -15.08 13.71 -0.92
N GLY A 30 -14.39 12.92 -0.08
CA GLY A 30 -14.98 11.75 0.57
C GLY A 30 -15.07 10.52 -0.33
N GLY A 31 -14.18 10.43 -1.33
CA GLY A 31 -13.99 9.22 -2.14
C GLY A 31 -13.86 7.97 -1.27
N SER A 32 -14.46 6.88 -1.74
CA SER A 32 -14.43 5.61 -1.00
C SER A 32 -13.04 4.98 -1.04
N VAL A 33 -12.64 4.38 0.08
CA VAL A 33 -11.44 3.53 0.16
C VAL A 33 -11.89 2.11 0.40
N TRP A 34 -11.54 1.19 -0.49
CA TRP A 34 -11.85 -0.23 -0.39
C TRP A 34 -10.64 -1.03 0.06
N VAL A 35 -10.88 -1.94 1.00
CA VAL A 35 -9.90 -2.96 1.39
C VAL A 35 -10.46 -4.32 1.05
N ARG A 36 -9.74 -5.09 0.22
CA ARG A 36 -10.12 -6.45 -0.16
C ARG A 36 -9.05 -7.43 0.27
N LEU A 37 -9.49 -8.59 0.74
CA LEU A 37 -8.62 -9.67 1.19
C LEU A 37 -8.91 -10.92 0.36
N ARG A 38 -7.87 -11.52 -0.23
CA ARG A 38 -7.99 -12.74 -1.02
C ARG A 38 -6.88 -13.73 -0.65
N CYS A 39 -7.25 -15.00 -0.47
CA CYS A 39 -6.29 -16.09 -0.36
C CYS A 39 -5.94 -16.53 -1.78
N LEU A 40 -4.70 -16.28 -2.22
CA LEU A 40 -4.19 -16.76 -3.49
C LEU A 40 -3.60 -18.16 -3.26
N ARG A 41 -4.07 -19.12 -4.05
CA ARG A 41 -3.59 -20.49 -4.07
C ARG A 41 -3.10 -20.78 -5.47
N GLU A 42 -1.82 -21.10 -5.58
CA GLU A 42 -1.18 -21.50 -6.84
C GLU A 42 -0.58 -22.88 -6.62
N ASP A 43 -0.73 -23.76 -7.62
CA ASP A 43 -0.25 -25.14 -7.51
C ASP A 43 1.25 -25.18 -7.28
N GLY A 44 1.67 -25.98 -6.29
CA GLY A 44 3.08 -26.10 -5.89
C GLY A 44 3.63 -24.92 -5.08
N GLN A 45 2.82 -23.92 -4.71
CA GLN A 45 3.24 -22.82 -3.85
C GLN A 45 2.47 -22.76 -2.53
N ALA A 46 3.10 -22.17 -1.52
CA ALA A 46 2.41 -21.84 -0.28
C ALA A 46 1.31 -20.79 -0.55
N PRO A 47 0.14 -20.90 0.10
CA PRO A 47 -0.93 -19.92 -0.07
C PRO A 47 -0.46 -18.53 0.36
N ARG A 48 -0.83 -17.50 -0.41
CA ARG A 48 -0.48 -16.10 -0.13
C ARG A 48 -1.73 -15.31 0.23
N LEU A 49 -1.61 -14.35 1.15
CA LEU A 49 -2.67 -13.39 1.42
C LEU A 49 -2.44 -12.14 0.55
N LEU A 50 -3.37 -11.87 -0.36
CA LEU A 50 -3.44 -10.62 -1.09
C LEU A 50 -4.29 -9.63 -0.29
N ILE A 51 -3.71 -8.45 -0.04
CA ILE A 51 -4.40 -7.30 0.53
C ILE A 51 -4.38 -6.20 -0.53
N GLU A 52 -5.56 -5.79 -0.97
CA GLU A 52 -5.72 -4.71 -1.94
C GLU A 52 -6.33 -3.50 -1.25
N VAL A 53 -5.71 -2.34 -1.44
CA VAL A 53 -6.22 -1.04 -1.02
C VAL A 53 -6.45 -0.25 -2.30
N GLU A 54 -7.70 0.15 -2.54
CA GLU A 54 -8.12 0.95 -3.69
C GLU A 54 -8.77 2.23 -3.18
N ASP A 55 -8.46 3.35 -3.81
CA ASP A 55 -8.97 4.67 -3.47
C ASP A 55 -9.44 5.42 -4.72
N GLN A 56 -10.18 6.51 -4.54
CA GLN A 56 -10.69 7.34 -5.64
C GLN A 56 -9.96 8.68 -5.71
N GLY A 57 -8.67 8.66 -5.44
CA GLY A 57 -7.83 9.84 -5.45
C GLY A 57 -7.46 10.33 -6.83
N MET A 58 -6.55 11.31 -6.84
CA MET A 58 -6.00 11.91 -8.06
C MET A 58 -5.26 10.94 -9.00
N GLY A 59 -5.06 9.69 -8.58
CA GLY A 59 -4.27 8.70 -9.30
C GLY A 59 -2.77 9.05 -9.34
N MET A 60 -2.00 8.26 -10.09
CA MET A 60 -0.58 8.46 -10.32
C MET A 60 -0.27 8.27 -11.81
N SER A 61 0.63 9.09 -12.36
CA SER A 61 1.20 8.83 -13.69
C SER A 61 2.14 7.62 -13.64
N GLU A 62 2.53 7.08 -14.80
CA GLU A 62 3.49 5.97 -14.87
C GLU A 62 4.85 6.33 -14.25
N GLU A 63 5.31 7.58 -14.45
CA GLU A 63 6.54 8.08 -13.84
C GLU A 63 6.42 8.20 -12.32
N ALA A 64 5.24 8.56 -11.82
CA ALA A 64 4.98 8.59 -10.39
C ALA A 64 4.95 7.17 -9.80
N LEU A 65 4.28 6.22 -10.46
CA LEU A 65 4.25 4.81 -10.03
C LEU A 65 5.66 4.21 -9.91
N ALA A 66 6.54 4.50 -10.86
CA ALA A 66 7.92 4.02 -10.85
C ALA A 66 8.73 4.56 -9.66
N ARG A 67 8.37 5.74 -9.14
CA ARG A 67 9.16 6.48 -8.16
C ARG A 67 8.53 6.60 -6.79
N VAL A 68 7.24 6.29 -6.63
CA VAL A 68 6.51 6.52 -5.37
C VAL A 68 7.06 5.74 -4.18
N THR A 69 7.85 4.68 -4.44
CA THR A 69 8.54 3.92 -3.38
C THR A 69 9.94 4.44 -3.04
N GLU A 70 10.43 5.48 -3.73
CA GLU A 70 11.66 6.21 -3.35
C GLU A 70 11.45 6.98 -2.04
N ARG A 71 12.47 7.01 -1.18
CA ARG A 71 12.42 7.78 0.06
C ARG A 71 12.33 9.28 -0.26
N PHE A 72 11.45 9.98 0.45
CA PHE A 72 11.19 11.42 0.32
C PHE A 72 10.53 11.86 -0.99
N TYR A 73 10.23 10.93 -1.90
CA TYR A 73 9.48 11.25 -3.11
C TYR A 73 8.03 11.58 -2.77
N ARG A 74 7.50 12.61 -3.44
CA ARG A 74 6.09 13.02 -3.33
C ARG A 74 5.55 13.32 -4.72
N VAL A 75 4.36 12.79 -5.00
CA VAL A 75 3.57 13.10 -6.20
C VAL A 75 3.07 14.54 -6.12
N ASP A 76 2.45 14.90 -4.99
CA ASP A 76 2.10 16.28 -4.69
C ASP A 76 3.32 17.08 -4.20
N LYS A 77 3.81 17.98 -5.04
CA LYS A 77 4.90 18.92 -4.75
C LYS A 77 4.42 20.26 -4.19
N SER A 78 3.11 20.54 -4.22
CA SER A 78 2.56 21.81 -3.74
C SER A 78 2.69 21.99 -2.22
N GLY A 79 2.79 20.87 -1.49
CA GLY A 79 2.87 20.87 -0.04
C GLY A 79 1.51 20.96 0.66
N HIS A 80 0.41 21.07 -0.10
CA HIS A 80 -0.94 21.14 0.46
C HIS A 80 -1.33 19.84 1.19
N ILE A 81 -0.87 18.69 0.69
CA ILE A 81 -1.11 17.41 1.36
C ILE A 81 0.05 17.14 2.34
N PRO A 82 -0.21 16.97 3.65
CA PRO A 82 0.84 16.75 4.64
C PRO A 82 1.49 15.37 4.47
N GLY A 83 2.83 15.33 4.52
CA GLY A 83 3.59 14.08 4.46
C GLY A 83 5.08 14.25 4.21
N THR A 84 5.87 13.27 4.65
CA THR A 84 7.33 13.23 4.52
C THR A 84 7.83 12.54 3.26
N GLY A 85 6.95 11.87 2.50
CA GLY A 85 7.35 11.02 1.37
C GLY A 85 7.99 9.68 1.77
N LEU A 86 7.88 9.26 3.04
CA LEU A 86 8.46 7.99 3.51
C LEU A 86 7.49 6.80 3.47
N GLY A 87 6.17 7.06 3.52
CA GLY A 87 5.16 6.02 3.74
C GLY A 87 5.24 4.83 2.78
N MET A 88 5.33 5.07 1.48
CA MET A 88 5.38 4.00 0.47
C MET A 88 6.73 3.26 0.45
N SER A 89 7.84 3.95 0.72
CA SER A 89 9.15 3.30 0.87
C SER A 89 9.18 2.33 2.06
N ILE A 90 8.56 2.70 3.19
CA ILE A 90 8.39 1.85 4.37
C ILE A 90 7.50 0.64 4.03
N VAL A 91 6.42 0.85 3.27
CA VAL A 91 5.55 -0.26 2.85
C VAL A 91 6.34 -1.28 2.04
N LYS A 92 7.07 -0.83 1.02
CA LYS A 92 7.88 -1.71 0.16
C LYS A 92 8.91 -2.50 0.99
N GLU A 93 9.68 -1.81 1.83
CA GLU A 93 10.71 -2.43 2.67
C GLU A 93 10.13 -3.49 3.63
N ILE A 94 9.00 -3.20 4.28
CA ILE A 94 8.35 -4.16 5.18
C ILE A 94 7.81 -5.37 4.41
N VAL A 95 7.17 -5.15 3.26
CA VAL A 95 6.61 -6.25 2.45
C VAL A 95 7.73 -7.16 1.95
N GLU A 96 8.83 -6.59 1.46
CA GLU A 96 10.02 -7.33 1.02
C GLU A 96 10.68 -8.10 2.18
N LEU A 97 10.80 -7.50 3.36
CA LEU A 97 11.32 -8.18 4.56
C LEU A 97 10.47 -9.39 4.98
N MET A 98 9.16 -9.36 4.69
CA MET A 98 8.25 -10.49 4.90
C MET A 98 8.18 -11.45 3.70
N SER A 99 9.10 -11.34 2.73
CA SER A 99 9.11 -12.13 1.48
C SER A 99 7.81 -12.02 0.67
N GLY A 100 7.11 -10.88 0.82
CA GLY A 100 5.92 -10.54 0.04
C GLY A 100 6.26 -9.72 -1.20
N GLU A 101 5.22 -9.32 -1.93
CA GLU A 101 5.33 -8.49 -3.12
C GLU A 101 4.38 -7.29 -3.01
N LEU A 102 4.89 -6.10 -3.32
CA LEU A 102 4.08 -4.90 -3.46
C LEU A 102 3.83 -4.63 -4.95
N ARG A 103 2.56 -4.57 -5.34
CA ARG A 103 2.13 -4.15 -6.69
C ARG A 103 1.35 -2.84 -6.60
N LEU A 104 1.66 -1.90 -7.48
CA LEU A 104 0.97 -0.62 -7.63
C LEU A 104 0.35 -0.58 -9.03
N ARG A 105 -0.86 -0.02 -9.13
CA ARG A 105 -1.65 0.06 -10.36
C ARG A 105 -2.40 1.38 -10.40
#